data_AF-A0A126ZX08-F1
#
_entry.id   AF-A0A126ZX08-F1
#
_cell.length_a   1.000
_cell.length_b   1.000
_cell.length_c   1.000
_cell.angle_alpha   90.00
_cell.angle_beta   90.00
_cell.angle_gamma   90.00
#
_symmetry.space_group_name_H-M   'P 1'
#
loop_
_entity.id
_entity.type
_entity.pdbx_description
1 polymer ?
#
loop_
_entity_poly.entity_id
_entity_poly.type
_entity_poly.pdbx_seq_one_letter_code
_entity_poly.pdbx_strand_id
1 'polypeptide(L)'
;MLGLGDGMPAFERTVVHSRPDQFAVILFHPAEGIRHVVEVQLGSADADQMDRAVRHMEEERARLPLIPHRAAVAAERIPEDVLAAARQAGLPLDVVELRIEPSGELASVRGELVHVHRPEPDTTDGAPEPTH
;
A
#
# COMPACT_ATOMS: atom_id res chain seq x y z
N MET A 1 -7.71 0.12 31.75
CA MET A 1 -7.42 -0.45 30.41
C MET A 1 -7.21 0.76 29.51
N LEU A 2 -5.97 1.12 29.19
CA LEU A 2 -5.64 2.39 28.54
C LEU A 2 -6.03 2.32 27.06
N GLY A 3 -7.18 2.92 26.73
CA GLY A 3 -7.61 3.22 25.37
C GLY A 3 -6.73 4.32 24.79
N LEU A 4 -5.82 3.91 23.90
CA LEU A 4 -5.16 4.74 22.90
C LEU A 4 -5.49 4.06 21.56
N GLY A 5 -6.39 4.65 20.76
CA GLY A 5 -6.56 4.25 19.37
C GLY A 5 -7.96 3.82 18.91
N ASP A 6 -9.04 4.48 19.35
CA ASP A 6 -10.31 4.35 18.66
C ASP A 6 -10.14 4.89 17.22
N GLY A 7 -9.90 3.98 16.28
CA GLY A 7 -9.69 4.28 14.86
C GLY A 7 -8.28 4.05 14.32
N MET A 8 -7.31 3.56 15.10
CA MET A 8 -5.99 3.21 14.54
C MET A 8 -5.93 1.71 14.15
N PRO A 9 -5.22 1.35 13.06
CA PRO A 9 -4.98 -0.05 12.74
C PRO A 9 -4.22 -0.76 13.86
N ALA A 10 -4.74 -1.91 14.28
CA ALA A 10 -4.09 -2.80 15.22
C ALA A 10 -3.05 -3.68 14.51
N PHE A 11 -1.84 -3.76 15.05
CA PHE A 11 -0.82 -4.68 14.56
C PHE A 11 -1.20 -6.13 14.86
N GLU A 12 -1.05 -7.01 13.87
CA GLU A 12 -1.31 -8.44 14.04
C GLU A 12 -0.06 -9.30 13.91
N ARG A 13 0.68 -9.15 12.81
CA ARG A 13 1.89 -9.94 12.55
C ARG A 13 2.81 -9.30 11.52
N THR A 14 4.05 -9.79 11.49
CA THR A 14 5.05 -9.50 10.46
C THR A 14 5.23 -10.72 9.53
N VAL A 15 5.40 -10.49 8.24
CA VAL A 15 5.92 -11.45 7.26
C VAL A 15 7.39 -11.10 7.06
N VAL A 16 8.30 -12.02 7.37
CA VAL A 16 9.74 -11.78 7.26
C VAL A 16 10.24 -12.25 5.89
N HIS A 17 11.04 -11.44 5.21
CA HIS A 17 11.75 -11.84 4.00
C HIS A 17 13.18 -12.30 4.29
N SER A 18 13.82 -12.87 3.27
CA SER A 18 15.24 -13.24 3.33
C SER A 18 16.16 -12.02 3.46
N ARG A 19 15.70 -10.85 3.02
CA ARG A 19 16.43 -9.59 3.13
C ARG A 19 15.96 -8.82 4.38
N PRO A 20 16.88 -8.34 5.23
CA PRO A 20 16.52 -7.75 6.53
C PRO A 20 15.84 -6.37 6.43
N ASP A 21 16.00 -5.69 5.31
CA ASP A 21 15.40 -4.41 4.96
C ASP A 21 14.00 -4.56 4.36
N GLN A 22 13.50 -5.79 4.20
CA GLN A 22 12.21 -6.09 3.56
C GLN A 22 11.33 -6.92 4.49
N PHE A 23 10.11 -6.47 4.73
CA PHE A 23 9.12 -7.21 5.52
C PHE A 23 7.72 -6.71 5.20
N ALA A 24 6.70 -7.55 5.40
CA ALA A 24 5.32 -7.09 5.39
C ALA A 24 4.78 -6.96 6.81
N VAL A 25 3.92 -5.97 7.07
CA VAL A 25 3.12 -5.91 8.29
C VAL A 25 1.65 -6.09 7.94
N ILE A 26 0.98 -6.94 8.72
CA ILE A 26 -0.46 -7.14 8.63
C ILE A 26 -1.11 -6.35 9.76
N LEU A 27 -1.98 -5.43 9.39
CA LEU A 27 -2.72 -4.56 10.29
C LEU A 27 -4.21 -4.79 10.12
N PHE A 28 -4.97 -4.77 11.20
CA PHE A 28 -6.43 -4.81 11.15
C PHE A 28 -6.99 -3.48 11.62
N HIS A 29 -7.78 -2.82 10.79
CA HIS A 29 -8.46 -1.58 11.14
C HIS A 29 -9.83 -1.89 11.74
N PRO A 30 -10.03 -1.85 13.06
CA PRO A 30 -11.27 -2.32 13.68
C PRO A 30 -12.49 -1.46 13.30
N ALA A 31 -12.30 -0.15 13.08
CA ALA A 31 -13.37 0.74 12.66
C ALA A 31 -13.83 0.50 11.21
N GLU A 32 -12.92 0.14 10.30
CA GLU A 32 -13.25 -0.11 8.89
C GLU A 32 -13.57 -1.59 8.62
N GLY A 33 -13.16 -2.49 9.51
CA GLY A 33 -13.25 -3.94 9.30
C GLY A 33 -12.34 -4.44 8.17
N ILE A 34 -11.30 -3.67 7.81
CA ILE A 34 -10.38 -3.97 6.70
C ILE A 34 -9.03 -4.42 7.25
N ARG A 35 -8.42 -5.42 6.60
CA ARG A 35 -7.02 -5.78 6.79
C ARG A 35 -6.13 -5.05 5.79
N HIS A 36 -5.10 -4.37 6.29
CA HIS A 36 -4.05 -3.78 5.47
C HIS A 36 -2.85 -4.71 5.47
N VAL A 37 -2.37 -5.01 4.27
CA VAL A 37 -1.12 -5.73 4.02
C VAL A 37 -0.12 -4.72 3.49
N VAL A 38 0.81 -4.31 4.34
CA VAL A 38 1.77 -3.25 4.01
C VAL A 38 3.13 -3.87 3.80
N GLU A 39 3.61 -3.85 2.55
CA GLU A 39 4.97 -4.25 2.22
C GLU A 39 5.93 -3.10 2.52
N VAL A 40 6.86 -3.33 3.45
CA VAL A 40 7.81 -2.33 3.93
C VAL A 40 9.19 -2.60 3.36
N GLN A 41 9.83 -1.54 2.87
CA GLN A 41 11.21 -1.52 2.40
C GLN A 41 11.96 -0.38 3.07
N LEU A 42 12.97 -0.70 3.88
CA LEU A 42 13.86 0.31 4.44
C LEU A 42 14.81 0.79 3.33
N GLY A 43 14.87 2.10 3.11
CA GLY A 43 15.52 2.70 1.96
C GLY A 43 14.57 2.97 0.79
N SER A 44 15.05 2.81 -0.45
CA SER A 44 14.26 3.12 -1.65
C SER A 44 13.41 1.93 -2.09
N ALA A 45 12.15 2.17 -2.42
CA ALA A 45 11.27 1.17 -3.01
C ALA A 45 11.87 0.57 -4.29
N ASP A 46 11.70 -0.74 -4.47
CA ASP A 46 12.02 -1.45 -5.69
C ASP A 46 10.77 -1.80 -6.51
N ALA A 47 10.93 -2.06 -7.80
CA ALA A 47 9.83 -2.39 -8.71
C ALA A 47 9.05 -3.63 -8.24
N ASP A 48 9.74 -4.59 -7.62
CA ASP A 48 9.16 -5.85 -7.15
C ASP A 48 8.33 -5.67 -5.87
N GLN A 49 8.49 -4.56 -5.13
CA GLN A 49 7.78 -4.32 -3.86
C GLN A 49 6.26 -4.33 -4.05
N MET A 50 5.79 -3.80 -5.17
CA MET A 50 4.38 -3.78 -5.52
C MET A 50 3.81 -5.19 -5.72
N ASP A 51 4.54 -6.02 -6.47
CA ASP A 51 4.15 -7.41 -6.72
C ASP A 51 4.14 -8.21 -5.43
N ARG A 52 5.11 -7.98 -4.53
CA ARG A 52 5.13 -8.60 -3.20
C ARG A 52 3.90 -8.20 -2.37
N ALA A 53 3.56 -6.90 -2.34
CA ALA A 53 2.40 -6.40 -1.62
C ALA A 53 1.08 -7.03 -2.11
N VAL A 54 0.88 -7.07 -3.43
CA VAL A 54 -0.32 -7.68 -4.04
C VAL A 54 -0.36 -9.17 -3.75
N ARG A 55 0.77 -9.88 -3.89
CA ARG A 55 0.85 -11.31 -3.61
C ARG A 55 0.48 -11.63 -2.16
N HIS A 56 1.06 -10.92 -1.19
CA HIS A 56 0.72 -11.15 0.22
C HIS A 56 -0.74 -10.80 0.53
N MET A 57 -1.31 -9.78 -0.12
CA MET A 57 -2.73 -9.46 0.03
C MET A 57 -3.63 -10.57 -0.51
N GLU A 58 -3.31 -11.17 -1.67
CA GLU A 58 -4.08 -12.30 -2.19
C GLU A 58 -3.91 -13.57 -1.33
N GLU A 59 -2.72 -13.82 -0.78
CA GLU A 59 -2.49 -14.91 0.18
C GLU A 59 -3.34 -14.74 1.45
N GLU A 60 -3.40 -13.52 1.99
CA GLU A 60 -4.24 -13.21 3.16
C GLU A 60 -5.72 -13.29 2.84
N ARG A 61 -6.14 -12.83 1.65
CA ARG A 61 -7.52 -12.96 1.17
C ARG A 61 -7.92 -14.42 1.02
N ALA A 62 -7.05 -15.28 0.51
CA ALA A 62 -7.31 -16.72 0.43
C ALA A 62 -7.46 -17.36 1.82
N ARG A 63 -6.70 -16.87 2.81
CA ARG A 63 -6.77 -17.32 4.21
C ARG A 63 -8.03 -16.85 4.92
N LEU A 64 -8.47 -15.62 4.65
CA LEU A 64 -9.60 -14.96 5.32
C LEU A 64 -10.53 -14.26 4.32
N PRO A 65 -11.28 -15.03 3.49
CA PRO A 65 -12.01 -14.49 2.34
C PRO A 65 -13.19 -13.58 2.70
N LEU A 66 -13.67 -13.66 3.95
CA LEU A 66 -14.80 -12.85 4.43
C LEU A 66 -14.40 -11.44 4.89
N ILE A 67 -13.10 -11.18 5.04
CA ILE A 67 -12.59 -9.89 5.49
C ILE A 67 -12.04 -9.15 4.26
N PRO A 68 -12.41 -7.88 4.02
CA PRO A 68 -11.78 -7.08 2.97
C PRO A 68 -10.28 -6.87 3.24
N HIS A 69 -9.48 -6.92 2.17
CA HIS A 69 -8.03 -6.71 2.23
C HIS A 69 -7.62 -5.58 1.30
N ARG A 70 -6.67 -4.75 1.75
CA ARG A 70 -6.02 -3.71 0.95
C ARG A 70 -4.51 -3.89 1.00
N ALA A 71 -3.86 -3.71 -0.14
CA ALA A 71 -2.41 -3.72 -0.25
C ALA A 71 -1.87 -2.28 -0.14
N ALA A 72 -0.72 -2.15 0.50
CA ALA A 72 0.05 -0.92 0.52
C ALA A 72 1.54 -1.20 0.38
N VAL A 73 2.30 -0.24 -0.14
CA VAL A 73 3.76 -0.23 -0.06
C VAL A 73 4.21 0.93 0.81
N ALA A 74 5.28 0.70 1.56
CA ALA A 74 5.90 1.67 2.43
C ALA A 74 7.41 1.66 2.24
N ALA A 75 8.03 2.81 1.93
CA ALA A 75 9.49 2.90 1.88
C ALA A 75 9.98 4.31 2.23
N GLU A 76 11.25 4.46 2.62
CA GLU A 76 11.84 5.77 2.97
C GLU A 76 11.91 6.72 1.76
N ARG A 77 11.98 6.15 0.56
CA ARG A 77 11.91 6.88 -0.70
C ARG A 77 11.11 6.07 -1.70
N ILE A 78 10.18 6.72 -2.39
CA ILE A 78 9.48 6.11 -3.52
C ILE A 78 9.99 6.74 -4.83
N PRO A 79 10.77 6.02 -5.64
CA PRO A 79 11.19 6.51 -6.96
C PRO A 79 10.00 6.80 -7.89
N GLU A 80 10.12 7.82 -8.75
CA GLU A 80 9.05 8.21 -9.68
C GLU A 80 8.71 7.14 -10.72
N ASP A 81 9.69 6.33 -11.13
CA ASP A 81 9.48 5.18 -12.02
C ASP A 81 8.64 4.09 -11.34
N VAL A 82 8.82 3.87 -10.03
CA VAL A 82 7.97 2.97 -9.24
C VAL A 82 6.54 3.54 -9.12
N LEU A 83 6.38 4.84 -8.87
CA LEU A 83 5.06 5.49 -8.88
C LEU A 83 4.39 5.41 -10.26
N ALA A 84 5.15 5.60 -11.34
CA ALA A 84 4.64 5.51 -12.70
C ALA A 84 4.18 4.07 -13.02
N ALA A 85 4.97 3.07 -12.64
CA ALA A 85 4.62 1.66 -12.78
C ALA A 85 3.33 1.33 -12.00
N ALA A 86 3.19 1.84 -10.78
CA ALA A 86 1.99 1.68 -9.95
C ALA A 86 0.73 2.17 -10.65
N ARG A 87 0.80 3.39 -11.20
CA ARG A 87 -0.29 4.04 -11.93
C ARG A 87 -0.65 3.26 -13.19
N GLN A 88 0.35 2.83 -13.95
CA GLN A 88 0.17 2.07 -15.19
C GLN A 88 -0.46 0.71 -14.96
N ALA A 89 -0.08 0.02 -13.89
CA ALA A 89 -0.62 -1.30 -13.56
C ALA A 89 -2.07 -1.24 -13.04
N GLY A 90 -2.58 -0.05 -12.69
CA GLY A 90 -3.94 0.12 -12.16
C GLY A 90 -4.19 -0.65 -10.87
N LEU A 91 -3.12 -0.93 -10.11
CA LEU A 91 -3.20 -1.72 -8.89
C LEU A 91 -3.90 -0.88 -7.79
N PRO A 92 -4.85 -1.48 -7.04
CA PRO A 92 -5.50 -0.81 -5.92
C PRO A 92 -4.55 -0.81 -4.71
N LEU A 93 -3.49 -0.02 -4.80
CA LEU A 93 -2.38 -0.03 -3.86
C LEU A 93 -2.14 1.37 -3.28
N ASP A 94 -2.12 1.45 -1.96
CA ASP A 94 -1.76 2.67 -1.24
C ASP A 94 -0.23 2.79 -1.19
N VAL A 95 0.32 3.96 -1.52
CA VAL A 95 1.76 4.22 -1.46
C VAL A 95 2.07 5.16 -0.32
N VAL A 96 3.01 4.77 0.53
CA VAL A 96 3.36 5.49 1.77
C VAL A 96 4.86 5.78 1.79
N GLU A 97 5.23 7.05 1.73
CA GLU A 97 6.63 7.43 1.97
C GLU A 97 6.88 7.55 3.48
N LEU A 98 7.92 6.86 3.96
CA LEU A 98 8.31 6.78 5.36
C LEU A 98 9.32 7.87 5.69
N ARG A 99 8.91 8.82 6.54
CA ARG A 99 9.83 9.81 7.09
C ARG A 99 10.24 9.39 8.49
N ILE A 100 11.54 9.22 8.67
CA ILE A 100 12.14 9.00 9.99
C ILE A 100 12.36 10.38 10.62
N GLU A 101 11.57 10.69 11.64
CA GLU A 101 11.83 11.86 12.48
C GLU A 101 12.68 11.41 13.68
N PRO A 102 13.91 11.94 13.84
CA PRO A 102 14.72 11.63 15.01
C PRO A 102 14.07 12.25 16.25
N SER A 103 13.50 11.42 17.12
CA SER A 103 12.96 11.83 18.42
C SER A 103 13.74 11.17 19.56
N GLY A 104 14.94 11.68 19.85
CA GLY A 104 15.81 11.10 20.88
C GLY A 104 16.17 9.64 20.59
N GLU A 105 16.03 8.74 21.58
CA GLU A 105 16.34 7.30 21.45
C GLU A 105 15.34 6.51 20.56
N LEU A 106 14.29 7.14 20.05
CA LEU A 106 13.26 6.49 19.23
C LEU A 106 13.12 7.18 17.87
N ALA A 107 13.11 6.37 16.81
CA ALA A 107 12.71 6.79 15.47
C ALA A 107 11.19 6.65 15.35
N SER A 108 10.49 7.73 15.01
CA SER A 108 9.10 7.65 14.57
C SER A 108 9.06 7.62 13.04
N VAL A 109 8.16 6.80 12.49
CA VAL A 109 7.96 6.70 11.04
C VAL A 109 6.61 7.31 10.70
N ARG A 110 6.62 8.41 9.95
CA ARG A 110 5.41 9.05 9.44
C ARG A 110 5.22 8.70 7.98
N GLY A 111 4.03 8.20 7.65
CA GLY A 111 3.60 7.94 6.28
C GLY A 111 2.92 9.16 5.65
N GLU A 112 3.32 9.56 4.45
CA GLU A 112 2.52 10.43 3.59
C GLU A 112 1.86 9.59 2.49
N LEU A 113 0.53 9.63 2.40
CA LEU A 113 -0.23 8.86 1.42
C LEU A 113 -0.08 9.53 0.04
N VAL A 114 0.51 8.82 -0.91
CA VAL A 114 0.53 9.22 -2.32
C VAL A 114 -0.62 8.55 -3.03
N HIS A 115 -1.63 9.34 -3.41
CA HIS A 115 -2.76 8.81 -4.18
C HIS A 115 -2.33 8.44 -5.59
N VAL A 116 -2.37 7.14 -5.88
CA VAL A 116 -2.21 6.60 -7.23
C VAL A 116 -3.59 6.65 -7.89
N HIS A 117 -3.94 7.77 -8.54
CA HIS A 117 -5.16 7.86 -9.33
C HIS A 117 -5.09 6.89 -10.51
N ARG A 118 -6.15 6.10 -10.70
CA ARG A 118 -6.40 5.38 -11.95
C ARG A 118 -6.61 6.44 -13.04
N PRO A 119 -5.97 6.35 -14.22
CA PRO A 119 -6.39 7.16 -15.35
C PRO A 119 -7.86 6.84 -15.64
N GLU A 120 -8.72 7.87 -15.66
CA GLU A 120 -10.09 7.72 -16.14
C GLU A 120 -10.07 7.15 -17.57
N PRO A 121 -10.97 6.21 -17.92
CA PRO A 121 -11.05 5.76 -19.30
C PRO A 121 -11.42 6.96 -20.17
N ASP A 122 -10.55 7.25 -21.13
CA ASP A 122 -10.73 8.30 -22.13
C ASP A 122 -12.01 7.99 -22.94
N THR A 123 -13.14 8.57 -22.55
CA THR A 123 -14.36 8.60 -23.39
C THR A 123 -14.13 9.59 -24.53
N THR A 124 -13.30 9.19 -25.49
CA THR A 124 -13.37 9.76 -26.84
C THR A 124 -14.44 8.99 -27.60
N ASP A 125 -15.70 9.34 -27.34
CA ASP A 125 -16.83 8.90 -28.16
C ASP A 125 -16.75 9.62 -29.50
N GLY A 126 -16.05 9.01 -30.44
CA GLY A 126 -16.05 9.39 -31.85
C GLY A 126 -17.41 9.07 -32.44
N ALA A 127 -18.35 10.00 -32.35
CA ALA A 127 -19.58 9.94 -33.10
C ALA A 127 -19.26 9.96 -34.62
N PRO A 128 -19.74 9.01 -35.43
CA PRO A 128 -19.58 9.09 -36.87
C PRO A 128 -20.47 10.21 -37.45
N GLU A 129 -19.90 11.04 -38.32
CA GLU A 129 -20.64 12.01 -39.13
C GLU A 129 -21.72 11.28 -39.96
N PRO A 130 -22.98 11.76 -39.96
CA PRO A 130 -23.99 11.21 -40.85
C PRO A 130 -23.65 11.58 -42.29
N THR A 131 -23.39 10.55 -43.10
CA THR A 131 -23.20 10.69 -44.55
C THR A 131 -24.56 10.77 -45.24
N HIS A 132 -24.81 11.91 -45.90
CA HIS A 132 -25.81 12.24 -46.92
C HIS A 132 -27.31 11.95 -46.69
#